data_AF-A0A7V2IR70-F1
#
_entry.id   AF-A0A7V2IR70-F1
#
_cell.length_a   1.000
_cell.length_b   1.000
_cell.length_c   1.000
_cell.angle_alpha   90.00
_cell.angle_beta   90.00
_cell.angle_gamma   90.00
#
_symmetry.space_group_name_H-M   'P 1'
#
loop_
_entity.id
_entity.type
_entity.pdbx_description
1 polymer ?
#
loop_
_entity_poly.entity_id
_entity_poly.type
_entity_poly.pdbx_seq_one_letter_code
_entity_poly.pdbx_strand_id
1 'polypeptide(L)'
;MRSGQPRSIQAHRTSHTMNVAFKGLKVDALWDAAETPVEQRVVRVRAEVSSPCTTTFPRQEVIRYDVPARGSLPRFRLTWYNGAGGVPTHRASIEAMLGYRLDWGDAGEKRWADHAGCLLVGRQGKLHSNGHNMDYRLLPEEAFAGVEPPVRLPRSRGHEQEWLDAVRGRGEPMSAFGYSGKLAEFVLLGNVATLVEEAIEYDPVTGRVVNSPTADALLRREYRQGWSL
;
A
#
# COMPACT_ATOMS: atom_id res chain seq x y z
N MET A 1 -4.96 28.85 11.87
CA MET A 1 -4.55 28.30 10.56
C MET A 1 -3.12 27.79 10.65
N ARG A 2 -2.90 26.47 10.64
CA ARG A 2 -1.59 25.84 10.36
C ARG A 2 -1.82 24.78 9.31
N SER A 3 -1.44 25.11 8.09
CA SER A 3 -1.56 24.30 6.88
C SER A 3 -0.52 23.18 6.83
N GLY A 4 -0.98 21.96 6.59
CA GLY A 4 -0.42 21.12 5.52
C GLY A 4 0.95 20.45 5.70
N GLN A 5 1.22 19.74 6.80
CA GLN A 5 2.23 18.66 6.73
C GLN A 5 1.57 17.37 6.20
N PRO A 6 2.03 16.80 5.07
CA PRO A 6 1.53 15.53 4.58
C PRO A 6 1.93 14.42 5.55
N ARG A 7 0.96 13.59 5.94
CA ARG A 7 1.20 12.36 6.72
C ARG A 7 1.92 11.37 5.83
N SER A 8 3.04 10.80 6.31
CA SER A 8 3.80 9.79 5.59
C SER A 8 3.50 8.40 6.15
N ILE A 9 3.37 7.44 5.24
CA ILE A 9 3.22 6.01 5.54
C ILE A 9 4.30 5.30 4.79
N GLN A 10 4.95 4.31 5.40
CA GLN A 10 6.00 3.55 4.74
C GLN A 10 5.62 2.09 4.63
N ALA A 11 5.84 1.48 3.46
CA ALA A 11 5.66 0.06 3.23
C ALA A 11 6.96 -0.52 2.66
N HIS A 12 7.42 -1.65 3.20
CA HIS A 12 8.64 -2.31 2.75
C HIS A 12 8.36 -3.77 2.44
N ARG A 13 8.56 -4.17 1.18
CA ARG A 13 8.49 -5.54 0.63
C ARG A 13 7.17 -6.29 0.91
N THR A 14 6.75 -7.10 -0.06
CA THR A 14 5.53 -7.93 -0.01
C THR A 14 4.22 -7.11 -0.06
N SER A 15 3.34 -7.42 -1.03
CA SER A 15 2.08 -6.70 -1.28
C SER A 15 1.14 -6.64 -0.07
N HIS A 16 1.23 -7.62 0.83
CA HIS A 16 0.49 -7.66 2.08
C HIS A 16 0.72 -6.42 2.95
N THR A 17 1.91 -5.80 2.93
CA THR A 17 2.21 -4.65 3.80
C THR A 17 1.32 -3.43 3.53
N MET A 18 0.91 -3.21 2.28
CA MET A 18 0.07 -2.07 1.91
C MET A 18 -1.38 -2.21 2.38
N ASN A 19 -1.82 -3.41 2.74
CA ASN A 19 -3.19 -3.69 3.19
C ASN A 19 -3.59 -2.84 4.41
N VAL A 20 -2.68 -2.65 5.38
CA VAL A 20 -2.93 -1.82 6.58
C VAL A 20 -3.31 -0.40 6.19
N ALA A 21 -2.54 0.21 5.30
CA ALA A 21 -2.78 1.57 4.84
C ALA A 21 -4.00 1.64 3.92
N PHE A 22 -4.11 0.70 2.97
CA PHE A 22 -5.17 0.70 1.96
C PHE A 22 -6.55 0.53 2.58
N LYS A 23 -6.75 -0.49 3.44
CA LYS A 23 -8.02 -0.72 4.14
C LYS A 23 -8.22 0.23 5.30
N GLY A 24 -7.21 0.36 6.17
CA GLY A 24 -7.31 1.15 7.40
C GLY A 24 -7.55 2.64 7.15
N LEU A 25 -7.07 3.15 6.02
CA LEU A 25 -7.28 4.53 5.59
C LEU A 25 -8.27 4.67 4.45
N LYS A 26 -9.06 3.64 4.13
CA LYS A 26 -10.15 3.70 3.14
C LYS A 26 -9.72 4.22 1.77
N VAL A 27 -8.62 3.71 1.25
CA VAL A 27 -8.11 4.08 -0.09
C VAL A 27 -8.99 3.47 -1.18
N ASP A 28 -9.57 2.29 -0.92
CA ASP A 28 -10.55 1.61 -1.75
C ASP A 28 -11.77 2.45 -2.09
N ALA A 29 -12.18 3.37 -1.20
CA ALA A 29 -13.30 4.29 -1.43
C ALA A 29 -13.12 5.18 -2.68
N LEU A 30 -11.90 5.36 -3.18
CA LEU A 30 -11.66 6.13 -4.41
C LEU A 30 -12.22 5.44 -5.66
N TRP A 31 -12.28 4.11 -5.69
CA TRP A 31 -12.86 3.33 -6.80
C TRP A 31 -14.37 3.49 -6.90
N ASP A 32 -15.03 3.86 -5.81
CA ASP A 32 -16.48 4.03 -5.75
C ASP A 32 -16.88 5.52 -5.80
N ALA A 33 -15.94 6.42 -6.08
CA ALA A 33 -16.12 7.87 -6.02
C ALA A 33 -16.53 8.50 -7.37
N ALA A 34 -17.48 7.87 -8.08
CA ALA A 34 -17.89 8.30 -9.43
C ALA A 34 -18.40 9.75 -9.49
N GLU A 35 -19.05 10.21 -8.41
CA GLU A 35 -19.57 11.57 -8.25
C GLU A 35 -18.50 12.61 -7.86
N THR A 36 -17.30 12.17 -7.46
CA THR A 36 -16.19 13.07 -7.10
C THR A 36 -15.46 13.52 -8.37
N PRO A 37 -15.16 14.83 -8.55
CA PRO A 37 -14.41 15.30 -9.71
C PRO A 37 -13.06 14.57 -9.85
N VAL A 38 -12.64 14.31 -11.10
CA VAL A 38 -11.45 13.51 -11.41
C VAL A 38 -10.22 14.04 -10.66
N GLU A 39 -10.00 15.35 -10.71
CA GLU A 39 -8.87 16.03 -10.06
C GLU A 39 -8.84 15.89 -8.53
N GLN A 40 -9.95 15.49 -7.91
CA GLN A 40 -10.06 15.27 -6.46
C GLN A 40 -9.98 13.80 -6.06
N ARG A 41 -10.09 12.87 -7.01
CA ARG A 41 -10.01 11.42 -6.76
C ARG A 41 -8.78 10.74 -7.37
N VAL A 42 -7.98 11.49 -8.15
CA VAL A 42 -6.74 10.94 -8.73
C VAL A 42 -5.70 10.60 -7.68
N VAL A 43 -5.10 9.42 -7.81
CA VAL A 43 -3.90 9.01 -7.06
C VAL A 43 -2.68 9.38 -7.89
N ARG A 44 -1.83 10.26 -7.37
CA ARG A 44 -0.58 10.63 -8.05
C ARG A 44 0.55 9.71 -7.60
N VAL A 45 1.21 9.03 -8.54
CA VAL A 45 2.27 8.06 -8.25
C VAL A 45 3.58 8.46 -8.94
N ARG A 46 4.70 8.40 -8.23
CA ARG A 46 6.03 8.64 -8.79
C ARG A 46 7.05 7.66 -8.21
N ALA A 47 7.89 7.08 -9.07
CA ALA A 47 8.99 6.25 -8.64
C ALA A 47 10.36 6.96 -8.79
N GLU A 48 11.28 6.63 -7.89
CA GLU A 48 12.72 6.86 -8.03
C GLU A 48 13.38 5.48 -7.99
N VAL A 49 14.11 5.11 -9.04
CA VAL A 49 14.67 3.77 -9.21
C VAL A 49 16.17 3.85 -9.47
N SER A 50 16.92 2.81 -9.08
CA SER A 50 18.38 2.76 -9.33
C SER A 50 18.73 2.78 -10.82
N SER A 51 17.88 2.15 -11.63
CA SER A 51 17.99 2.07 -13.08
C SER A 51 16.66 1.54 -13.62
N PRO A 52 16.09 2.12 -14.69
CA PRO A 52 14.93 1.53 -15.36
C PRO A 52 15.26 0.10 -15.80
N CYS A 53 14.35 -0.85 -15.55
CA CYS A 53 14.49 -2.23 -15.99
C CYS A 53 13.17 -2.70 -16.60
N THR A 54 13.18 -3.00 -17.90
CA THR A 54 11.96 -3.40 -18.64
C THR A 54 11.73 -4.91 -18.64
N THR A 55 12.73 -5.72 -18.22
CA THR A 55 12.64 -7.19 -18.20
C THR A 55 12.36 -7.74 -16.81
N THR A 56 12.82 -7.07 -15.75
CA THR A 56 12.61 -7.50 -14.36
C THR A 56 12.17 -6.30 -13.51
N PHE A 57 12.70 -6.15 -12.30
CA PHE A 57 12.39 -5.04 -11.41
C PHE A 57 13.68 -4.28 -11.04
N PRO A 58 13.60 -2.98 -10.75
CA PRO A 58 14.75 -2.23 -10.26
C PRO A 58 15.37 -2.89 -9.02
N ARG A 59 16.70 -2.78 -8.89
CA ARG A 59 17.40 -3.27 -7.69
C ARG A 59 16.99 -2.49 -6.44
N GLN A 60 16.64 -1.22 -6.63
CA GLN A 60 16.15 -0.32 -5.60
C GLN A 60 15.06 0.58 -6.19
N GLU A 61 14.01 0.80 -5.42
CA GLU A 61 12.89 1.66 -5.80
C GLU A 61 12.33 2.38 -4.56
N VAL A 62 11.99 3.64 -4.75
CA VAL A 62 11.21 4.47 -3.82
C VAL A 62 9.98 4.95 -4.57
N ILE A 63 8.80 4.43 -4.22
CA ILE A 63 7.56 4.78 -4.91
C ILE A 63 6.70 5.59 -3.97
N ARG A 64 6.26 6.78 -4.40
CA ARG A 64 5.41 7.67 -3.62
C ARG A 64 4.02 7.72 -4.24
N TYR A 65 3.02 7.37 -3.44
CA TYR A 65 1.60 7.47 -3.75
C TYR A 65 1.02 8.63 -2.95
N ASP A 66 0.67 9.71 -3.64
CA ASP A 66 -0.10 10.82 -3.09
C ASP A 66 -1.58 10.49 -3.21
N VAL A 67 -2.17 10.09 -2.08
CA VAL A 67 -3.58 9.70 -1.98
C VAL A 67 -4.40 10.94 -1.59
N PRO A 68 -5.45 11.30 -2.36
CA PRO A 68 -6.24 12.49 -2.07
C PRO A 68 -7.09 12.34 -0.80
N ALA A 69 -7.77 13.42 -0.45
CA ALA A 69 -8.79 13.35 0.59
C ALA A 69 -9.93 12.43 0.13
N ARG A 70 -10.52 11.66 1.05
CA ARG A 70 -11.66 10.79 0.75
C ARG A 70 -12.63 10.76 1.93
N GLY A 71 -13.85 11.22 1.70
CA GLY A 71 -14.81 11.49 2.78
C GLY A 71 -14.21 12.45 3.83
N SER A 72 -14.24 12.05 5.11
CA SER A 72 -13.66 12.82 6.22
C SER A 72 -12.15 12.64 6.41
N LEU A 73 -11.50 11.75 5.64
CA LEU A 73 -10.08 11.46 5.81
C LEU A 73 -9.22 12.41 4.96
N PRO A 74 -8.16 13.01 5.54
CA PRO A 74 -7.30 13.93 4.82
C PRO A 74 -6.42 13.20 3.81
N ARG A 75 -5.87 13.95 2.85
CA ARG A 75 -4.81 13.47 1.95
C ARG A 75 -3.61 12.96 2.75
N PHE A 76 -2.90 11.98 2.21
CA PHE A 76 -1.65 11.47 2.78
C PHE A 76 -0.72 10.94 1.69
N ARG A 77 0.55 10.73 2.03
CA ARG A 77 1.54 10.12 1.16
C ARG A 77 1.92 8.74 1.69
N LEU A 78 1.83 7.72 0.84
CA LEU A 78 2.45 6.42 1.08
C LEU A 78 3.76 6.33 0.31
N THR A 79 4.83 5.94 0.97
CA THR A 79 6.15 5.71 0.38
C THR A 79 6.50 4.23 0.50
N TRP A 80 6.54 3.55 -0.63
CA TRP A 80 7.08 2.20 -0.75
C TRP A 80 8.60 2.27 -0.89
N TYR A 81 9.29 1.46 -0.10
CA TYR A 81 10.73 1.25 -0.22
C TYR A 81 10.98 -0.20 -0.59
N ASN A 82 11.80 -0.45 -1.60
CA ASN A 82 12.27 -1.78 -1.90
C ASN A 82 13.74 -1.74 -2.38
N GLY A 83 14.49 -2.79 -2.09
CA GLY A 83 15.95 -2.79 -2.15
C GLY A 83 16.61 -2.19 -0.89
N ALA A 84 17.93 -2.32 -0.80
CA ALA A 84 18.70 -1.88 0.39
C ALA A 84 18.81 -0.35 0.53
N GLY A 85 18.52 0.42 -0.52
CA GLY A 85 18.70 1.88 -0.58
C GLY A 85 20.16 2.36 -0.50
N GLY A 86 20.41 3.63 -0.84
CA GLY A 86 21.71 4.32 -0.70
C GLY A 86 22.08 4.64 0.76
N VAL A 87 22.90 5.67 1.02
CA VAL A 87 23.33 6.05 2.37
C VAL A 87 22.76 7.44 2.75
N PRO A 88 22.02 7.59 3.87
CA PRO A 88 21.53 6.54 4.76
C PRO A 88 20.48 5.64 4.07
N THR A 89 20.49 4.36 4.42
CA THR A 89 19.57 3.36 3.83
C THR A 89 18.12 3.66 4.21
N HIS A 90 17.18 3.12 3.44
CA HIS A 90 15.75 3.19 3.80
C HIS A 90 15.50 2.60 5.19
N ARG A 91 16.21 1.52 5.54
CA ARG A 91 16.21 0.94 6.89
C ARG A 91 16.59 1.96 7.95
N ALA A 92 17.72 2.66 7.80
CA ALA A 92 18.15 3.65 8.79
C ALA A 92 17.12 4.77 8.98
N SER A 93 16.46 5.19 7.90
CA SER A 93 15.38 6.18 7.96
C SER A 93 14.15 5.64 8.72
N ILE A 94 13.76 4.38 8.47
CA ILE A 94 12.65 3.70 9.15
C ILE A 94 12.96 3.53 10.64
N GLU A 95 14.15 3.01 10.98
CA GLU A 95 14.60 2.80 12.37
C GLU A 95 14.64 4.10 13.16
N ALA A 96 15.10 5.20 12.56
CA ALA A 96 15.08 6.52 13.18
C ALA A 96 13.66 6.98 13.53
N MET A 97 12.65 6.62 12.72
CA MET A 97 11.25 6.91 13.04
C MET A 97 10.67 5.93 14.05
N LEU A 98 11.08 4.67 14.05
CA LEU A 98 10.61 3.67 15.02
C LEU A 98 11.17 3.91 16.42
N GLY A 99 12.40 4.43 16.51
CA GLY A 99 13.12 4.57 17.78
C GLY A 99 13.80 3.28 18.24
N TYR A 100 13.82 2.23 17.41
CA TYR A 100 14.51 0.97 17.66
C TYR A 100 15.01 0.35 16.35
N ARG A 101 15.93 -0.61 16.47
CA ARG A 101 16.51 -1.32 15.33
C ARG A 101 15.64 -2.48 14.85
N LEU A 102 15.48 -2.61 13.55
CA LEU A 102 14.81 -3.75 12.92
C LEU A 102 15.82 -4.91 12.79
N ASP A 103 15.37 -6.17 12.87
CA ASP A 103 16.20 -7.34 12.53
C ASP A 103 15.78 -7.92 11.18
N TRP A 104 16.59 -7.67 10.14
CA TRP A 104 16.34 -8.18 8.79
C TRP A 104 16.93 -9.59 8.57
N GLY A 105 17.23 -10.29 9.65
CA GLY A 105 17.96 -11.56 9.67
C GLY A 105 19.46 -11.39 9.83
N ASP A 106 19.94 -10.16 10.05
CA ASP A 106 21.35 -9.82 10.24
C ASP A 106 21.76 -9.75 11.72
N ALA A 107 20.81 -9.53 12.64
CA ALA A 107 21.07 -9.64 14.07
C ALA A 107 20.86 -11.07 14.60
N GLY A 108 20.15 -11.92 13.85
CA GLY A 108 19.99 -13.36 14.13
C GLY A 108 18.98 -13.68 15.24
N GLU A 109 18.29 -12.69 15.79
CA GLU A 109 17.36 -12.84 16.92
C GLU A 109 15.92 -13.11 16.46
N LYS A 110 15.52 -12.54 15.31
CA LYS A 110 14.16 -12.61 14.76
C LYS A 110 14.21 -12.74 13.24
N ARG A 111 14.74 -13.87 12.79
CA ARG A 111 14.89 -14.18 11.37
C ARG A 111 13.57 -13.95 10.63
N TRP A 112 13.55 -12.99 9.71
CA TRP A 112 12.42 -12.64 8.85
C TRP A 112 11.20 -11.99 9.52
N ALA A 113 11.25 -11.56 10.79
CA ALA A 113 10.09 -10.86 11.38
C ALA A 113 9.95 -9.42 10.87
N ASP A 114 11.08 -8.70 10.75
CA ASP A 114 11.13 -7.27 10.43
C ASP A 114 11.57 -6.97 8.98
N HIS A 115 11.77 -8.01 8.16
CA HIS A 115 12.24 -7.89 6.77
C HIS A 115 11.27 -7.15 5.84
N ALA A 116 10.02 -7.00 6.27
CA ALA A 116 8.93 -6.36 5.57
C ALA A 116 7.96 -5.79 6.60
N GLY A 117 7.24 -4.73 6.25
CA GLY A 117 6.28 -4.13 7.17
C GLY A 117 5.63 -2.86 6.67
N CYS A 118 4.76 -2.31 7.52
CA CYS A 118 4.13 -1.01 7.34
C CYS A 118 4.31 -0.15 8.58
N LEU A 119 4.72 1.10 8.39
CA LEU A 119 4.77 2.13 9.42
C LEU A 119 3.80 3.25 9.08
N LEU A 120 2.71 3.35 9.83
CA LEU A 120 1.78 4.47 9.81
C LEU A 120 2.25 5.54 10.80
N VAL A 121 2.53 6.75 10.32
CA VAL A 121 2.97 7.86 11.18
C VAL A 121 1.82 8.86 11.36
N GLY A 122 1.24 8.87 12.55
CA GLY A 122 0.23 9.84 12.97
C GLY A 122 0.82 11.00 13.77
N ARG A 123 -0.03 11.98 14.10
CA ARG A 123 0.36 13.14 14.92
C ARG A 123 0.61 12.76 16.39
N GLN A 124 -0.14 11.80 16.90
CA GLN A 124 -0.15 11.42 18.33
C GLN A 124 0.54 10.08 18.59
N GLY A 125 0.92 9.35 17.54
CA GLY A 125 1.53 8.04 17.66
C GLY A 125 1.75 7.40 16.31
N LYS A 126 2.32 6.20 16.35
CA LYS A 126 2.66 5.41 15.16
C LYS A 126 2.09 4.01 15.31
N LEU A 127 1.76 3.39 14.19
CA LEU A 127 1.42 1.97 14.14
C LEU A 127 2.44 1.28 13.25
N HIS A 128 3.16 0.31 13.81
CA HIS A 128 4.07 -0.54 13.08
C HIS A 128 3.50 -1.95 12.95
N SER A 129 3.57 -2.51 11.75
CA SER A 129 3.10 -3.84 11.42
C SER A 129 4.19 -4.62 10.68
N ASN A 130 4.26 -5.93 10.92
CA ASN A 130 5.14 -6.82 10.15
C ASN A 130 4.63 -7.07 8.71
N GLY A 131 5.40 -7.83 7.93
CA GLY A 131 5.23 -8.09 6.51
C GLY A 131 3.87 -8.68 6.10
N HIS A 132 3.24 -9.46 6.98
CA HIS A 132 1.94 -10.10 6.75
C HIS A 132 0.80 -9.48 7.56
N ASN A 133 1.06 -8.39 8.27
CA ASN A 133 0.12 -7.73 9.17
C ASN A 133 -0.48 -8.66 10.23
N MET A 134 0.35 -9.57 10.75
CA MET A 134 0.00 -10.49 11.82
C MET A 134 0.28 -9.90 13.20
N ASP A 135 1.29 -9.02 13.29
CA ASP A 135 1.69 -8.35 14.52
C ASP A 135 1.60 -6.84 14.34
N TYR A 136 1.11 -6.15 15.37
CA TYR A 136 0.98 -4.70 15.41
C TYR A 136 1.55 -4.14 16.70
N ARG A 137 2.22 -2.99 16.60
CA ARG A 137 2.67 -2.20 17.76
C ARG A 137 2.21 -0.76 17.61
N LEU A 138 1.65 -0.21 18.69
CA LEU A 138 1.34 1.21 18.80
C LEU A 138 2.46 1.90 19.55
N LEU A 139 2.98 3.01 19.01
CA LEU A 139 4.15 3.69 19.54
C LEU A 139 3.83 5.17 19.88
N PRO A 140 4.36 5.71 20.99
CA PRO A 140 5.11 4.99 22.04
C PRO A 140 4.19 4.05 22.83
N GLU A 141 4.67 2.87 23.22
CA GLU A 141 3.82 1.79 23.78
C GLU A 141 3.08 2.22 25.05
N GLU A 142 3.70 3.06 25.87
CA GLU A 142 3.14 3.56 27.13
C GLU A 142 1.89 4.44 26.90
N ALA A 143 1.85 5.20 25.80
CA ALA A 143 0.71 6.04 25.47
C ALA A 143 -0.51 5.24 24.96
N PHE A 144 -0.29 3.97 24.59
CA PHE A 144 -1.32 3.07 24.09
C PHE A 144 -1.49 1.82 24.97
N ALA A 145 -0.97 1.85 26.20
CA ALA A 145 -1.13 0.77 27.16
C ALA A 145 -2.63 0.52 27.43
N GLY A 146 -3.07 -0.73 27.25
CA GLY A 146 -4.47 -1.13 27.46
C GLY A 146 -5.44 -0.73 26.33
N VAL A 147 -4.93 -0.23 25.19
CA VAL A 147 -5.77 -0.03 24.01
C VAL A 147 -6.08 -1.39 23.37
N GLU A 148 -7.35 -1.79 23.46
CA GLU A 148 -7.87 -2.97 22.78
C GLU A 148 -8.44 -2.60 21.40
N PRO A 149 -8.38 -3.50 20.40
CA PRO A 149 -9.08 -3.31 19.14
C PRO A 149 -10.59 -3.12 19.37
N PRO A 150 -11.22 -2.09 18.79
CA PRO A 150 -12.62 -1.77 19.06
C PRO A 150 -13.61 -2.82 18.50
N VAL A 151 -13.13 -3.66 17.57
CA VAL A 151 -13.94 -4.67 16.89
C VAL A 151 -13.14 -5.97 16.79
N ARG A 152 -13.78 -7.10 17.11
CA ARG A 152 -13.27 -8.45 16.85
C ARG A 152 -14.06 -9.06 15.71
N LEU A 153 -13.36 -9.49 14.65
CA LEU A 153 -13.97 -10.22 13.55
C LEU A 153 -14.08 -11.71 13.92
N PRO A 154 -15.07 -12.45 13.36
CA PRO A 154 -15.10 -13.90 13.43
C PRO A 154 -13.78 -14.49 12.90
N ARG A 155 -13.33 -15.58 13.52
CA ARG A 155 -12.18 -16.33 12.98
C ARG A 155 -12.53 -16.89 11.60
N SER A 156 -11.58 -16.81 10.67
CA SER A 156 -11.70 -17.48 9.38
C SER A 156 -11.96 -18.96 9.59
N ARG A 157 -12.88 -19.52 8.79
CA ARG A 157 -13.10 -20.98 8.71
C ARG A 157 -12.23 -21.63 7.62
N GLY A 158 -11.33 -20.87 7.00
CA GLY A 158 -10.54 -21.26 5.83
C GLY A 158 -11.12 -20.66 4.53
N HIS A 159 -10.25 -20.34 3.57
CA HIS A 159 -10.63 -19.69 2.31
C HIS A 159 -11.64 -20.51 1.50
N GLU A 160 -11.48 -21.84 1.49
CA GLU A 160 -12.34 -22.78 0.78
C GLU A 160 -13.74 -22.82 1.39
N GLN A 161 -13.83 -22.84 2.72
CA GLN A 161 -15.13 -22.87 3.40
C GLN A 161 -15.87 -21.54 3.25
N GLU A 162 -15.16 -20.41 3.37
CA GLU A 162 -15.71 -19.08 3.10
C GLU A 162 -16.23 -18.97 1.67
N TRP A 163 -15.48 -19.47 0.69
CA TRP A 163 -15.91 -19.50 -0.71
C TRP A 163 -17.15 -20.38 -0.92
N LEU A 164 -17.18 -21.59 -0.34
CA LEU A 164 -18.35 -22.47 -0.41
C LEU A 164 -19.60 -21.86 0.25
N ASP A 165 -19.43 -21.12 1.34
CA ASP A 165 -20.54 -20.42 2.00
C ASP A 165 -21.04 -19.24 1.16
N ALA A 166 -20.13 -18.46 0.57
CA ALA A 166 -20.49 -17.36 -0.33
C ALA A 166 -21.26 -17.83 -1.58
N VAL A 167 -20.82 -18.94 -2.21
CA VAL A 167 -21.52 -19.56 -3.35
C VAL A 167 -22.94 -19.99 -2.97
N ARG A 168 -23.18 -20.34 -1.71
CA ARG A 168 -24.50 -20.69 -1.17
C ARG A 168 -25.31 -19.46 -0.69
N GLY A 169 -24.83 -18.25 -0.95
CA GLY A 169 -25.48 -17.00 -0.52
C GLY A 169 -25.30 -16.67 0.96
N ARG A 170 -24.33 -17.28 1.64
CA ARG A 170 -24.10 -17.11 3.08
C ARG A 170 -22.89 -16.21 3.34
N GLY A 171 -23.13 -14.90 3.32
CA GLY A 171 -22.12 -13.89 3.60
C GLY A 171 -21.13 -13.66 2.46
N GLU A 172 -20.07 -12.92 2.75
CA GLU A 172 -19.00 -12.57 1.82
C GLU A 172 -17.67 -13.14 2.34
N PRO A 173 -16.80 -13.71 1.47
CA PRO A 173 -15.51 -14.22 1.91
C PRO A 173 -14.60 -13.07 2.35
N MET A 174 -13.72 -13.30 3.33
CA MET A 174 -12.81 -12.24 3.81
C MET A 174 -11.80 -11.80 2.73
N SER A 175 -11.52 -12.67 1.77
CA SER A 175 -10.65 -12.44 0.61
C SER A 175 -11.43 -12.10 -0.67
N ALA A 176 -12.53 -11.34 -0.57
CA ALA A 176 -13.36 -10.99 -1.72
C ALA A 176 -12.61 -10.20 -2.82
N PHE A 177 -12.89 -10.53 -4.09
CA PHE A 177 -12.28 -9.88 -5.25
C PHE A 177 -12.58 -8.38 -5.35
N GLY A 178 -13.74 -7.95 -4.87
CA GLY A 178 -14.11 -6.52 -4.86
C GLY A 178 -13.14 -5.67 -4.04
N TYR A 179 -12.50 -6.25 -3.02
CA TYR A 179 -11.44 -5.59 -2.25
C TYR A 179 -10.05 -5.87 -2.83
N SER A 180 -9.72 -7.15 -3.06
CA SER A 180 -8.37 -7.54 -3.46
C SER A 180 -7.98 -7.04 -4.85
N GLY A 181 -8.94 -6.89 -5.77
CA GLY A 181 -8.74 -6.28 -7.08
C GLY A 181 -8.30 -4.82 -6.98
N LYS A 182 -9.00 -4.01 -6.18
CA LYS A 182 -8.67 -2.59 -5.96
C LYS A 182 -7.30 -2.42 -5.31
N LEU A 183 -6.97 -3.26 -4.32
CA LEU A 183 -5.64 -3.26 -3.69
C LEU A 183 -4.55 -3.65 -4.70
N ALA A 184 -4.77 -4.71 -5.48
CA ALA A 184 -3.81 -5.15 -6.49
C ALA A 184 -3.57 -4.06 -7.54
N GLU A 185 -4.63 -3.43 -8.03
CA GLU A 185 -4.55 -2.32 -8.97
C GLU A 185 -3.73 -1.16 -8.39
N PHE A 186 -4.03 -0.72 -7.16
CA PHE A 186 -3.29 0.33 -6.46
C PHE A 186 -1.80 0.03 -6.32
N VAL A 187 -1.44 -1.20 -5.91
CA VAL A 187 -0.04 -1.62 -5.74
C VAL A 187 0.68 -1.66 -7.09
N LEU A 188 0.01 -2.13 -8.15
CA LEU A 188 0.59 -2.28 -9.49
C LEU A 188 0.85 -0.94 -10.18
N LEU A 189 0.20 0.16 -9.76
CA LEU A 189 0.56 1.51 -10.23
C LEU A 189 2.02 1.83 -9.94
N GLY A 190 2.59 1.29 -8.86
CA GLY A 190 4.00 1.45 -8.56
C GLY A 190 4.90 0.89 -9.66
N ASN A 191 4.57 -0.29 -10.18
CA ASN A 191 5.32 -0.91 -11.28
C ASN A 191 5.27 -0.05 -12.53
N VAL A 192 4.10 0.47 -12.89
CA VAL A 192 3.95 1.38 -14.04
C VAL A 192 4.79 2.63 -13.85
N ALA A 193 4.77 3.21 -12.64
CA ALA A 193 5.58 4.39 -12.32
C ALA A 193 7.09 4.14 -12.40
N THR A 194 7.57 2.90 -12.31
CA THR A 194 9.01 2.58 -12.51
C THR A 194 9.46 2.59 -13.98
N LEU A 195 8.50 2.58 -14.92
CA LEU A 195 8.74 2.51 -16.36
C LEU A 195 8.71 3.87 -17.06
N VAL A 196 8.35 4.94 -16.34
CA VAL A 196 8.22 6.31 -16.86
C VAL A 196 8.97 7.29 -15.95
N GLU A 197 9.40 8.44 -16.51
CA GLU A 197 10.15 9.46 -15.76
C GLU A 197 9.22 10.41 -15.00
N GLU A 198 8.04 10.67 -15.57
CA GLU A 198 7.03 11.56 -14.99
C GLU A 198 6.21 10.90 -13.87
N ALA A 199 5.55 11.73 -13.07
CA ALA A 199 4.52 11.23 -12.15
C ALA A 199 3.25 10.88 -12.95
N ILE A 200 2.61 9.76 -12.64
CA ILE A 200 1.33 9.35 -13.22
C ILE A 200 0.17 9.81 -12.35
N GLU A 201 -0.94 10.21 -12.97
CA GLU A 201 -2.20 10.56 -12.30
C GLU A 201 -3.26 9.51 -12.61
N TYR A 202 -3.44 8.66 -11.61
CA TYR A 202 -4.34 7.54 -11.46
C TYR A 202 -5.84 7.86 -11.31
N ASP A 203 -6.75 7.72 -12.27
CA ASP A 203 -8.21 7.77 -11.97
C ASP A 203 -8.78 6.35 -11.67
N PRO A 204 -9.04 6.02 -10.39
CA PRO A 204 -9.50 4.69 -9.98
C PRO A 204 -10.92 4.34 -10.44
N VAL A 205 -11.75 5.33 -10.77
CA VAL A 205 -13.11 5.07 -11.26
C VAL A 205 -13.09 4.61 -12.72
N THR A 206 -12.22 5.21 -13.54
CA THR A 206 -12.13 4.87 -14.97
C THR A 206 -11.05 3.83 -15.27
N GLY A 207 -10.15 3.56 -14.32
CA GLY A 207 -9.03 2.63 -14.50
C GLY A 207 -8.00 3.14 -15.50
N ARG A 208 -7.73 4.46 -15.50
CA ARG A 208 -6.88 5.13 -16.49
C ARG A 208 -5.85 6.06 -15.88
N VAL A 209 -4.71 6.18 -16.55
CA VAL A 209 -3.78 7.29 -16.32
C VAL A 209 -4.25 8.48 -17.16
N VAL A 210 -4.58 9.59 -16.50
CA VAL A 210 -5.24 10.73 -17.16
C VAL A 210 -4.27 11.78 -17.71
N ASN A 211 -3.00 11.75 -17.28
CA ASN A 211 -2.02 12.78 -17.62
C ASN A 211 -0.90 12.32 -18.57
N SER A 212 -0.82 11.02 -18.91
CA SER A 212 0.21 10.47 -19.81
C SER A 212 -0.37 9.31 -20.62
N PRO A 213 -0.63 9.49 -21.94
CA PRO A 213 -1.07 8.41 -22.81
C PRO A 213 -0.08 7.24 -22.87
N THR A 214 1.22 7.54 -22.77
CA THR A 214 2.28 6.54 -22.71
C THR A 214 2.13 5.66 -21.48
N ALA A 215 1.96 6.26 -20.30
CA ALA A 215 1.75 5.50 -19.07
C ALA A 215 0.39 4.76 -19.04
N ASP A 216 -0.66 5.35 -19.62
CA ASP A 216 -1.97 4.69 -19.73
C ASP A 216 -1.90 3.42 -20.58
N ALA A 217 -1.10 3.44 -21.66
CA ALA A 217 -0.87 2.25 -22.49
C ALA A 217 -0.17 1.11 -21.73
N LEU A 218 0.67 1.43 -20.74
CA LEU A 218 1.37 0.43 -19.91
C LEU A 218 0.45 -0.29 -18.91
N LEU A 219 -0.76 0.20 -18.66
CA LEU A 219 -1.75 -0.48 -17.81
C LEU A 219 -2.22 -1.80 -18.42
N ARG A 220 -2.05 -1.98 -19.72
CA ARG A 220 -2.55 -3.14 -20.47
C ARG A 220 -1.41 -3.81 -21.22
N ARG A 221 -1.53 -5.12 -21.39
CA ARG A 221 -0.72 -5.88 -22.33
C ARG A 221 -1.59 -6.34 -23.49
N GLU A 222 -0.98 -6.43 -24.67
CA GLU A 222 -1.60 -7.16 -25.76
C GLU A 222 -1.73 -8.63 -25.35
N TYR A 223 -2.96 -9.14 -25.39
CA TYR A 223 -3.21 -10.55 -25.19
C TYR A 223 -2.80 -11.32 -26.44
N ARG A 224 -2.28 -12.54 -26.25
CA ARG A 224 -1.99 -13.44 -27.36
C ARG A 224 -3.28 -13.70 -28.15
N GLN A 225 -3.20 -13.65 -29.48
CA GLN A 225 -4.33 -13.96 -30.35
C GLN A 225 -5.00 -15.29 -29.94
N GLY A 226 -6.34 -15.28 -29.84
CA GLY A 226 -7.15 -16.41 -29.38
C GLY A 226 -7.45 -16.44 -27.88
N TRP A 227 -6.89 -15.51 -27.10
CA TRP A 227 -7.19 -15.35 -25.67
C TRP A 227 -7.86 -14.00 -25.42
N SER A 228 -9.20 -13.98 -25.41
CA SER A 228 -10.04 -12.82 -25.04
C SER A 228 -10.90 -13.15 -23.83
N LEU A 229 -11.12 -12.17 -22.95
CA LEU A 229 -12.05 -12.22 -21.81
C LEU A 229 -13.36 -11.54 -22.16
#